data_AF-A0A838SXV9-F1
#
_entry.id   AF-A0A838SXV9-F1
#
_cell.length_a   1.000
_cell.length_b   1.000
_cell.length_c   1.000
_cell.angle_alpha   90.00
_cell.angle_beta   90.00
_cell.angle_gamma   90.00
#
_symmetry.space_group_name_H-M   'P 1'
#
loop_
_entity.id
_entity.type
_entity.pdbx_description
1 polymer ?
#
loop_
_entity_poly.entity_id
_entity_poly.type
_entity_poly.pdbx_seq_one_letter_code
_entity_poly.pdbx_strand_id
1 'polypeptide(L)'
;MPVTARLSKRFYDRFGDDIAGEFVDWFNAVDSTYQQQLRDLNDLNWERFKAELHSAIAQSEARMIERMTRLEVQNGQLEARVASKFSEMMKWMFIYWSGTVLSLGGLMIALSRK
;
A
#
# COMPACT_ATOMS: atom_id res chain seq x y z
N MET A 1 -21.42 13.16 -32.78
CA MET A 1 -22.83 13.57 -32.98
C MET A 1 -22.79 15.08 -33.18
N PRO A 2 -23.22 15.63 -34.33
CA PRO A 2 -23.17 17.08 -34.54
C PRO A 2 -24.09 17.80 -33.54
N VAL A 3 -23.64 18.91 -32.99
CA VAL A 3 -24.48 19.76 -32.16
C VAL A 3 -25.37 20.55 -33.08
N THR A 4 -26.68 20.32 -33.01
CA THR A 4 -27.63 21.13 -33.77
C THR A 4 -27.77 22.49 -33.08
N ALA A 5 -26.79 23.36 -33.30
CA ALA A 5 -26.84 24.74 -32.85
C ALA A 5 -28.06 25.41 -33.51
N ARG A 6 -29.12 25.66 -32.73
CA ARG A 6 -30.31 26.37 -33.20
C ARG A 6 -30.08 27.86 -33.06
N LEU A 7 -29.86 28.55 -34.18
CA LEU A 7 -29.82 30.00 -34.22
C LEU A 7 -31.24 30.58 -34.19
N SER A 8 -31.39 31.79 -33.66
CA SER A 8 -32.70 32.43 -33.53
C SER A 8 -33.21 32.93 -34.90
N LYS A 9 -34.53 32.95 -35.12
CA LYS A 9 -35.13 33.48 -36.35
C LYS A 9 -34.65 34.90 -36.69
N ARG A 10 -34.53 35.77 -35.68
CA ARG A 10 -34.02 37.14 -35.85
C ARG A 10 -32.58 37.19 -36.37
N PHE A 11 -31.79 36.15 -36.12
CA PHE A 11 -30.42 36.05 -36.63
C PHE A 11 -30.43 35.76 -38.14
N TYR A 12 -31.24 34.80 -38.57
CA TYR A 12 -31.48 34.52 -39.99
C TYR A 12 -32.04 35.75 -40.72
N ASP A 13 -33.04 36.44 -40.14
CA ASP A 13 -33.63 37.65 -40.74
C ASP A 13 -32.61 38.80 -40.89
N ARG A 14 -31.57 38.83 -40.04
CA ARG A 14 -30.55 39.91 -40.01
C ARG A 14 -29.33 39.62 -40.86
N PHE A 15 -28.89 38.37 -40.91
CA PHE A 15 -27.62 37.94 -41.52
C PHE A 15 -27.80 37.03 -42.74
N GLY A 16 -29.01 36.53 -42.98
CA GLY A 16 -29.31 35.59 -44.06
C GLY A 16 -28.97 34.14 -43.70
N ASP A 17 -29.51 33.22 -44.50
CA ASP A 17 -29.35 31.77 -44.29
C ASP A 17 -27.91 31.30 -44.51
N ASP A 18 -27.19 31.88 -45.48
CA ASP A 18 -25.81 31.49 -45.81
C ASP A 18 -24.86 31.73 -44.63
N ILE A 19 -24.86 32.94 -44.07
CA ILE A 19 -24.00 33.30 -42.93
C ILE A 19 -24.36 32.48 -41.69
N ALA A 20 -25.66 32.21 -41.49
CA ALA A 20 -26.12 31.39 -40.37
C ALA A 20 -25.69 29.91 -40.53
N GLY A 21 -25.67 29.38 -41.76
CA GLY A 21 -25.16 28.05 -42.07
C GLY A 21 -23.66 27.93 -41.76
N GLU A 22 -22.85 28.88 -42.25
CA GLU A 22 -21.41 28.90 -41.99
C GLU A 22 -21.08 28.95 -40.49
N PHE A 23 -21.86 29.70 -39.70
CA PHE A 23 -21.65 29.78 -38.26
C PHE A 23 -21.97 28.46 -37.53
N VAL A 24 -23.01 27.74 -37.96
CA VAL A 24 -23.35 26.42 -37.42
C VAL A 24 -22.27 25.40 -37.79
N ASP A 25 -21.75 25.45 -39.01
CA ASP A 25 -20.67 24.57 -39.47
C ASP A 25 -19.37 24.83 -38.69
N TRP A 26 -19.02 26.11 -38.47
CA TRP A 26 -17.90 26.48 -37.62
C TRP A 26 -18.09 25.98 -36.18
N PHE A 27 -19.28 26.15 -35.60
CA PHE A 27 -19.57 25.67 -34.24
C PHE A 27 -19.43 24.15 -34.13
N ASN A 28 -19.91 23.41 -35.13
CA ASN A 28 -19.77 21.96 -35.19
C ASN A 28 -18.30 21.53 -35.32
N ALA A 29 -17.51 22.24 -36.13
CA ALA A 29 -16.08 21.97 -36.27
C ALA A 29 -15.33 22.24 -34.95
N VAL A 30 -15.67 23.32 -34.25
CA VAL A 30 -15.11 23.67 -32.94
C VAL A 30 -15.46 22.61 -31.89
N ASP A 31 -16.75 22.24 -31.77
CA ASP A 31 -17.19 21.21 -30.81
C ASP A 31 -16.50 19.86 -31.07
N SER A 32 -16.44 19.42 -32.33
CA SER A 32 -15.75 18.19 -32.70
C SER A 32 -14.27 18.23 -32.30
N THR A 33 -13.61 19.37 -32.53
CA THR A 33 -12.19 19.55 -32.17
C THR A 33 -11.98 19.50 -30.67
N TYR A 34 -12.83 20.17 -29.88
CA TYR A 34 -12.73 20.16 -28.42
C TYR A 34 -13.03 18.78 -27.83
N GLN A 35 -14.06 18.08 -28.32
CA GLN A 35 -14.35 16.72 -27.87
C GLN A 35 -13.19 15.77 -28.16
N GLN A 36 -12.53 15.94 -29.31
CA GLN A 36 -11.36 15.16 -29.66
C GLN A 36 -10.18 15.47 -28.75
N GLN A 37 -9.84 16.75 -28.56
CA GLN A 37 -8.77 17.15 -27.64
C GLN A 37 -9.02 16.67 -26.20
N LEU A 38 -10.26 16.71 -25.73
CA LEU A 38 -10.61 16.21 -24.39
C LEU A 38 -10.40 14.70 -24.29
N ARG A 39 -10.74 13.93 -25.33
CA ARG A 39 -10.49 12.49 -25.37
C ARG A 39 -8.99 12.20 -25.38
N ASP A 40 -8.23 12.88 -26.24
CA ASP A 40 -6.79 12.69 -26.35
C ASP A 40 -6.07 13.02 -25.03
N LEU A 41 -6.45 14.14 -24.38
CA LEU A 41 -5.91 14.50 -23.07
C LEU A 41 -6.34 13.51 -21.98
N ASN A 42 -7.58 13.01 -22.03
CA ASN A 42 -8.04 12.01 -21.08
C ASN A 42 -7.25 10.72 -21.22
N ASP A 43 -7.05 10.24 -22.45
CA ASP A 43 -6.31 9.01 -22.74
C ASP A 43 -4.86 9.13 -22.26
N LEU A 44 -4.17 10.22 -22.60
CA LEU A 44 -2.80 10.49 -22.13
C LEU A 44 -2.70 10.58 -20.61
N ASN A 45 -3.62 11.28 -19.97
CA ASN A 45 -3.65 11.39 -18.51
C ASN A 45 -3.95 10.04 -17.86
N TRP A 46 -4.83 9.24 -18.45
CA TRP A 46 -5.21 7.93 -17.94
C TRP A 46 -4.06 6.93 -18.05
N GLU A 47 -3.29 6.96 -19.14
CA GLU A 47 -2.07 6.18 -19.27
C GLU A 47 -1.02 6.56 -18.22
N ARG A 48 -0.76 7.86 -18.04
CA ARG A 48 0.16 8.34 -17.00
C ARG A 48 -0.31 7.92 -15.61
N PHE A 49 -1.59 8.11 -15.31
CA PHE A 49 -2.18 7.73 -14.03
C PHE A 49 -2.04 6.22 -13.76
N LYS A 50 -2.32 5.37 -14.75
CA LYS A 50 -2.10 3.91 -14.63
C LYS A 50 -0.64 3.57 -14.33
N ALA A 51 0.29 4.21 -15.03
CA ALA A 51 1.72 3.98 -14.81
C ALA A 51 2.16 4.39 -13.40
N GLU A 52 1.70 5.55 -12.92
CA GLU A 52 1.97 6.03 -11.56
C GLU A 52 1.34 5.12 -10.50
N LEU A 53 0.09 4.68 -10.70
CA LEU A 53 -0.57 3.73 -9.81
C LEU A 53 0.17 2.39 -9.74
N HIS A 54 0.55 1.82 -10.89
CA HIS A 54 1.30 0.56 -10.92
C HIS A 54 2.65 0.71 -10.19
N SER A 55 3.35 1.82 -10.40
CA SER A 55 4.59 2.13 -9.66
C SER A 55 4.35 2.25 -8.16
N ALA A 56 3.30 2.95 -7.74
CA ALA A 56 2.94 3.11 -6.33
C ALA A 56 2.59 1.78 -5.66
N ILE A 57 1.84 0.91 -6.34
CA ILE A 57 1.50 -0.45 -5.87
C ILE A 57 2.77 -1.28 -5.71
N ALA A 58 3.63 -1.33 -6.73
CA ALA A 58 4.87 -2.10 -6.68
C ALA A 58 5.79 -1.63 -5.53
N GLN A 59 5.90 -0.32 -5.32
CA GLN A 59 6.64 0.23 -4.18
C GLN A 59 6.00 -0.12 -2.83
N SER A 60 4.68 -0.14 -2.75
CA SER A 60 3.95 -0.53 -1.54
C SER A 60 4.17 -2.00 -1.20
N GLU A 61 4.08 -2.88 -2.20
CA GLU A 61 4.36 -4.32 -2.06
C GLU A 61 5.80 -4.55 -1.60
N ALA A 62 6.78 -3.88 -2.24
CA ALA A 62 8.18 -3.97 -1.84
C ALA A 62 8.41 -3.56 -0.37
N ARG A 63 7.81 -2.44 0.07
CA ARG A 63 7.87 -2.00 1.47
C ARG A 63 7.20 -2.98 2.43
N MET A 64 6.10 -3.61 2.01
CA MET A 64 5.39 -4.59 2.84
C MET A 64 6.24 -5.85 3.02
N ILE A 65 6.83 -6.36 1.94
CA ILE A 65 7.76 -7.50 1.98
C ILE A 65 8.95 -7.18 2.89
N GLU A 66 9.58 -6.01 2.72
CA GLU A 66 10.71 -5.59 3.58
C GLU A 66 10.33 -5.58 5.07
N ARG A 67 9.15 -5.03 5.40
CA ARG A 67 8.66 -5.02 6.78
C ARG A 67 8.40 -6.43 7.30
N MET A 68 7.81 -7.31 6.49
CA MET A 68 7.54 -8.69 6.88
C MET A 68 8.83 -9.46 7.15
N THR A 69 9.81 -9.38 6.25
CA THR A 69 11.13 -9.99 6.43
C THR A 69 11.82 -9.44 7.68
N ARG A 70 11.72 -8.13 7.93
CA ARG A 70 12.27 -7.54 9.16
C ARG A 70 11.61 -8.11 10.42
N LEU A 71 10.29 -8.27 10.41
CA LEU A 71 9.56 -8.87 11.53
C LEU A 71 9.93 -10.33 11.74
N GLU A 72 10.07 -11.13 10.68
CA GLU A 72 10.52 -12.52 10.76
C GLU A 72 11.91 -12.63 11.40
N VAL A 73 12.84 -11.78 10.98
CA VAL A 73 14.19 -11.71 11.57
C VAL A 73 14.13 -11.30 13.04
N GLN A 74 13.35 -10.28 13.38
CA GLN A 74 13.20 -9.82 14.76
C GLN A 74 12.58 -10.91 15.65
N ASN A 75 11.58 -11.63 15.14
CA ASN A 75 10.94 -12.70 15.88
C ASN A 75 11.90 -13.88 16.11
N GLY A 76 12.63 -14.32 15.09
CA GLY A 76 13.65 -15.37 15.25
C GLY A 76 14.77 -14.96 16.23
N GLN A 77 15.18 -13.70 16.23
CA GLN A 77 16.11 -13.18 17.24
C GLN A 77 15.51 -13.19 18.65
N LEU A 78 14.23 -12.87 18.79
CA LEU A 78 13.55 -12.88 20.08
C LEU A 78 13.44 -14.31 20.61
N GLU A 79 13.01 -15.26 19.79
CA GLU A 79 12.95 -16.69 20.11
C GLU A 79 14.32 -17.21 20.57
N ALA A 80 15.39 -16.87 19.86
CA ALA A 80 16.75 -17.26 20.23
C ALA A 80 17.19 -16.65 21.58
N ARG A 81 16.89 -15.36 21.83
CA ARG A 81 17.18 -14.71 23.13
C ARG A 81 16.42 -15.35 24.27
N VAL A 82 15.14 -15.65 24.05
CA VAL A 82 14.27 -16.32 25.03
C VAL A 82 14.84 -17.70 25.34
N ALA A 83 15.12 -18.52 24.33
CA ALA A 83 15.72 -19.85 24.51
C ALA A 83 17.06 -19.78 25.27
N SER A 84 17.93 -18.82 24.93
CA SER A 84 19.19 -18.61 25.64
C SER A 84 18.99 -18.28 27.11
N LYS A 85 18.03 -17.39 27.43
CA LYS A 85 17.72 -16.99 28.81
C LYS A 85 17.11 -18.13 29.62
N PHE A 86 16.22 -18.92 29.01
CA PHE A 86 15.70 -20.13 29.65
C PHE A 86 16.80 -21.14 29.93
N SER A 87 17.70 -21.40 28.96
CA SER A 87 18.85 -22.30 29.15
C SER A 87 19.75 -21.82 30.30
N GLU A 88 20.07 -20.53 30.35
CA GLU A 88 20.87 -19.92 31.42
C GLU A 88 20.17 -20.07 32.79
N MET A 89 18.89 -19.76 32.87
CA MET A 89 18.08 -19.91 34.08
C MET A 89 18.03 -21.37 34.56
N MET A 90 17.84 -22.32 33.66
CA MET A 90 17.83 -23.75 33.99
C MET A 90 19.17 -24.22 34.56
N LYS A 91 20.29 -23.77 33.99
CA LYS A 91 21.64 -24.08 34.52
C LYS A 91 21.77 -23.60 35.96
N TRP A 92 21.39 -22.36 36.24
CA TRP A 92 21.45 -21.81 37.60
C TRP A 92 20.49 -22.49 38.56
N MET A 93 19.29 -22.85 38.08
CA MET A 93 18.32 -23.61 38.85
C MET A 93 18.91 -24.96 39.29
N PHE A 94 19.58 -25.71 38.40
CA PHE A 94 20.23 -26.97 38.75
C PHE A 94 21.36 -26.80 39.78
N ILE A 95 22.19 -25.75 39.64
CA ILE A 95 23.25 -25.44 40.62
C ILE A 95 22.63 -25.19 41.99
N TYR A 96 21.60 -24.34 42.05
CA TYR A 96 20.88 -24.03 43.28
C TYR A 96 20.27 -25.28 43.92
N TRP A 97 19.51 -26.07 43.15
CA TRP A 97 18.88 -27.29 43.66
C TRP A 97 19.89 -28.33 44.11
N SER A 98 21.02 -28.48 43.43
CA SER A 98 22.08 -29.40 43.84
C SER A 98 22.63 -29.04 45.22
N GLY A 99 22.85 -27.74 45.49
CA GLY A 99 23.26 -27.26 46.81
C GLY A 99 22.23 -27.57 47.90
N THR A 100 20.95 -27.34 47.62
CA THR A 100 19.85 -27.64 48.56
C THR A 100 19.73 -29.14 48.84
N VAL A 101 19.75 -29.99 47.81
CA VAL A 101 19.66 -31.45 47.96
C VAL A 101 20.87 -32.00 48.73
N LEU A 102 22.09 -31.53 48.43
CA LEU A 102 23.30 -31.94 49.17
C LEU A 102 23.22 -31.54 50.64
N SER A 103 22.75 -30.32 50.94
CA SER A 103 22.61 -29.83 52.30
C SER A 103 21.58 -30.64 53.09
N LEU A 104 20.40 -30.88 52.51
CA LEU A 104 19.35 -31.69 53.14
C LEU A 104 19.77 -33.16 53.31
N GLY A 105 20.45 -33.74 52.32
CA GLY A 105 20.98 -35.09 52.38
C GLY A 105 22.03 -35.25 53.49
N GLY A 106 22.95 -34.29 53.63
CA GLY A 106 23.91 -34.27 54.72
C GLY A 106 23.26 -34.20 56.10
N LEU A 107 22.21 -33.39 56.24
CA LEU A 107 21.44 -33.29 57.48
C LEU A 107 20.75 -34.62 57.84
N MET A 108 20.11 -35.28 56.86
CA MET A 108 19.47 -36.59 57.06
C MET A 108 20.47 -37.69 57.45
N ILE A 109 21.66 -37.71 56.83
CA ILE A 109 22.72 -38.66 57.18
C ILE A 109 23.24 -38.39 58.61
N ALA A 110 23.41 -37.12 58.99
CA ALA A 110 23.86 -36.77 60.34
C ALA A 110 22.85 -37.17 61.42
N LEU A 111 21.55 -37.01 61.14
CA LEU A 111 20.47 -37.41 62.06
C LEU A 111 20.32 -38.93 62.18
N SER A 112 20.54 -39.69 61.10
CA SER A 112 20.45 -41.16 61.13
C SER A 112 21.66 -41.86 61.76
N ARG A 113 22.74 -41.13 62.05
CA ARG A 113 23.94 -41.61 62.75
C ARG A 113 23.94 -41.29 64.26
N LYS A 114 22.88 -40.67 64.78
CA LYS A 114 22.59 -40.51 66.21
C LYS A 114 21.64 -41.59 66.68
#